data_AF-A0AAN5R6H8-F1
#
_entry.id   AF-A0AAN5R6H8-F1
#
_cell.length_a   1.000
_cell.length_b   1.000
_cell.length_c   1.000
_cell.angle_alpha   90.00
_cell.angle_beta   90.00
_cell.angle_gamma   90.00
#
_symmetry.space_group_name_H-M   'P 1'
#
loop_
_entity.id
_entity.type
_entity.pdbx_description
1 polymer ?
#
loop_
_entity_poly.entity_id
_entity_poly.type
_entity_poly.pdbx_seq_one_letter_code
_entity_poly.pdbx_strand_id
1 'polypeptide(L)'
;MSLDVDGFDELVTGGSVTIAIRSDHRLMKLAQKLPWDKMLHCVLPDLQRTEKKHWWMGRPLRIRIHLGVYVLQQMFNLTDRVTEQQVRDNAAFQLFCGYGFIKKWHAPDHTKIESFRSRLSPETQRRLANLITQHAVTLNYANPTELDIDSTVQEANIAYPAIANL
;
A
#
# COMPACT_ATOMS: atom_id res chain seq x y z
N MET A 1 -8.40 -41.54 10.98
CA MET A 1 -7.89 -40.60 9.96
C MET A 1 -6.59 -41.18 9.44
N SER A 2 -6.42 -41.30 8.13
CA SER A 2 -5.14 -41.67 7.53
C SER A 2 -4.32 -40.40 7.27
N LEU A 3 -3.01 -40.48 7.47
CA LEU A 3 -2.08 -39.43 7.06
C LEU A 3 -1.62 -39.74 5.64
N ASP A 4 -1.71 -38.74 4.77
CA ASP A 4 -1.13 -38.78 3.43
C ASP A 4 0.25 -38.11 3.47
N VAL A 5 1.27 -38.81 2.97
CA VAL A 5 2.67 -38.36 2.93
C VAL A 5 3.13 -38.05 1.50
N ASP A 6 2.20 -37.99 0.55
CA ASP A 6 2.48 -37.67 -0.84
C ASP A 6 3.22 -36.32 -0.99
N GLY A 7 4.18 -36.27 -1.91
CA GLY A 7 4.97 -35.07 -2.22
C GLY A 7 6.08 -34.65 -1.25
N PHE A 8 6.33 -35.39 -0.16
CA PHE A 8 7.39 -35.03 0.81
C PHE A 8 8.83 -35.13 0.26
N ASP A 9 9.06 -35.99 -0.74
CA ASP A 9 10.38 -36.20 -1.35
C ASP A 9 10.60 -35.37 -2.62
N GLU A 10 9.63 -34.55 -3.03
CA GLU A 10 9.72 -33.73 -4.23
C GLU A 10 10.41 -32.39 -3.95
N LEU A 11 11.31 -31.99 -4.86
CA LEU A 11 11.97 -30.68 -4.78
C LEU A 11 11.05 -29.58 -5.31
N VAL A 12 10.93 -28.49 -4.56
CA VAL A 12 10.15 -27.31 -4.99
C VAL A 12 10.85 -26.62 -6.16
N THR A 13 10.17 -26.54 -7.31
CA THR A 13 10.63 -25.82 -8.50
C THR A 13 9.71 -24.67 -8.88
N GLY A 14 10.23 -23.69 -9.62
CA GLY A 14 9.41 -22.60 -10.15
C GLY A 14 8.38 -23.08 -11.17
N GLY A 15 7.23 -22.41 -11.24
CA GLY A 15 6.15 -22.72 -12.17
C GLY A 15 5.24 -21.50 -12.40
N SER A 16 4.30 -21.63 -13.33
CA SER A 16 3.27 -20.60 -13.57
C SER A 16 1.97 -21.00 -12.91
N VAL A 17 1.41 -20.12 -12.08
CA VAL A 17 0.11 -20.30 -11.45
C VAL A 17 -0.81 -19.17 -11.86
N THR A 18 -2.04 -19.50 -12.28
CA THR A 18 -3.07 -18.50 -12.56
C THR A 18 -3.93 -18.33 -11.31
N ILE A 19 -3.98 -17.12 -10.75
CA ILE A 19 -4.76 -16.81 -9.55
C ILE A 19 -5.99 -15.99 -9.95
N ALA A 20 -7.19 -16.55 -9.76
CA ALA A 20 -8.44 -15.85 -10.01
C ALA A 20 -8.86 -15.04 -8.76
N ILE A 21 -8.90 -13.71 -8.88
CA ILE A 21 -9.41 -12.83 -7.83
C ILE A 21 -10.85 -12.45 -8.14
N ARG A 22 -11.77 -12.79 -7.23
CA ARG A 22 -13.19 -12.48 -7.36
C ARG A 22 -13.44 -10.98 -7.27
N SER A 23 -14.48 -10.50 -7.96
CA SER A 23 -14.91 -9.10 -7.93
C SER A 23 -15.40 -8.65 -6.55
N ASP A 24 -15.84 -9.58 -5.70
CA ASP A 24 -16.26 -9.30 -4.33
C ASP A 24 -15.11 -9.20 -3.31
N HIS A 25 -13.87 -9.45 -3.74
CA HIS A 25 -12.68 -9.30 -2.91
C HIS A 25 -12.59 -7.87 -2.34
N ARG A 26 -12.25 -7.76 -1.05
CA ARG A 26 -12.24 -6.48 -0.31
C ARG A 26 -11.46 -5.37 -1.02
N LEU A 27 -10.26 -5.69 -1.53
CA LEU A 27 -9.44 -4.71 -2.26
C LEU A 27 -10.05 -4.29 -3.61
N MET A 28 -10.79 -5.18 -4.29
CA MET A 28 -11.44 -4.82 -5.56
C MET A 28 -12.59 -3.84 -5.31
N LYS A 29 -13.43 -4.14 -4.31
CA LYS A 29 -14.48 -3.22 -3.86
C LYS A 29 -13.91 -1.87 -3.43
N LEU A 30 -12.83 -1.88 -2.64
CA LEU A 30 -12.15 -0.66 -2.22
C LEU A 30 -11.61 0.14 -3.42
N ALA A 31 -10.90 -0.51 -4.34
CA ALA A 31 -10.36 0.14 -5.54
C ALA A 31 -11.46 0.76 -6.41
N GLN A 32 -12.65 0.16 -6.48
CA GLN A 32 -13.79 0.72 -7.21
C GLN A 32 -14.40 1.94 -6.52
N LYS A 33 -14.30 2.02 -5.19
CA LYS A 33 -14.88 3.11 -4.39
C LYS A 33 -13.90 4.24 -4.09
N LEU A 34 -12.59 4.01 -4.17
CA LEU A 34 -11.60 5.06 -3.90
C LEU A 34 -11.72 6.24 -4.89
N PRO A 35 -11.68 7.49 -4.39
CA PRO A 35 -11.79 8.69 -5.22
C PRO A 35 -10.44 9.02 -5.89
N TRP A 36 -9.97 8.14 -6.79
CA TRP A 36 -8.63 8.19 -7.39
C TRP A 36 -8.28 9.52 -8.05
N ASP A 37 -9.26 10.16 -8.71
CA ASP A 37 -9.08 11.45 -9.37
C ASP A 37 -8.77 12.56 -8.36
N LYS A 38 -9.55 12.66 -7.28
CA LYS A 38 -9.30 13.63 -6.20
C LYS A 38 -7.97 13.35 -5.50
N MET A 39 -7.63 12.07 -5.30
CA MET A 39 -6.34 11.67 -4.74
C MET A 39 -5.17 12.11 -5.63
N LEU A 40 -5.30 11.94 -6.95
CA LEU A 40 -4.32 12.42 -7.93
C LEU A 40 -4.13 13.93 -7.82
N HIS A 41 -5.22 14.70 -7.88
CA HIS A 41 -5.17 16.15 -7.75
C HIS A 41 -4.56 16.62 -6.42
N CYS A 42 -4.77 15.87 -5.33
CA CYS A 42 -4.16 16.15 -4.03
C CYS A 42 -2.63 16.01 -4.04
N VAL A 43 -2.07 15.02 -4.74
CA VAL A 43 -0.62 14.74 -4.72
C VAL A 43 0.16 15.44 -5.84
N LEU A 44 -0.51 15.83 -6.93
CA LEU A 44 0.11 16.45 -8.09
C LEU A 44 1.00 17.67 -7.75
N PRO A 45 0.59 18.62 -6.88
CA PRO A 45 1.42 19.79 -6.57
C PRO A 45 2.79 19.42 -5.98
N ASP A 46 2.82 18.47 -5.05
CA ASP A 46 4.05 17.99 -4.41
C ASP A 46 4.93 17.21 -5.40
N LEU A 47 4.31 16.40 -6.26
CA LEU A 47 5.04 15.69 -7.30
C LEU A 47 5.63 16.65 -8.36
N GLN A 48 4.95 17.74 -8.69
CA GLN A 48 5.44 18.73 -9.64
C GLN A 48 6.57 19.61 -9.06
N ARG A 49 6.61 19.77 -7.74
CA ARG A 49 7.69 20.45 -7.00
C ARG A 49 8.97 19.60 -6.97
N THR A 50 9.55 19.38 -8.15
CA THR A 50 10.85 18.70 -8.30
C THR A 50 11.97 19.74 -8.28
N GLU A 51 13.09 19.44 -7.60
CA GLU A 51 14.27 20.33 -7.49
C GLU A 51 14.77 20.83 -8.85
N LYS A 52 14.73 19.96 -9.87
CA LYS A 52 15.16 20.26 -11.23
C LYS A 52 14.12 21.00 -12.07
N LYS A 53 12.94 21.36 -11.53
CA LYS A 53 11.80 22.01 -12.22
C LYS A 53 11.34 21.35 -13.53
N HIS A 54 11.79 20.14 -13.84
CA HIS A 54 11.50 19.40 -15.07
C HIS A 54 10.77 18.10 -14.76
N TRP A 55 9.58 18.19 -14.17
CA TRP A 55 8.76 17.02 -13.84
C TRP A 55 8.29 16.25 -15.08
N TRP A 56 8.31 16.88 -16.26
CA TRP A 56 7.93 16.30 -17.55
C TRP A 56 9.08 15.59 -18.28
N MET A 57 10.33 15.69 -17.79
CA MET A 57 11.48 15.05 -18.42
C MET A 57 11.82 13.70 -17.76
N GLY A 58 12.11 12.69 -18.59
CA GLY A 58 12.53 11.37 -18.15
C GLY A 58 11.42 10.31 -18.20
N ARG A 59 11.64 9.20 -17.49
CA ARG A 59 10.67 8.09 -17.44
C ARG A 59 9.42 8.53 -16.67
N PRO A 60 8.21 8.36 -17.25
CA PRO A 60 6.99 8.81 -16.59
C PRO A 60 6.74 8.03 -15.30
N LEU A 61 6.52 8.77 -14.21
CA LEU A 61 6.08 8.21 -12.93
C LEU A 61 4.62 7.78 -13.03
N ARG A 62 4.32 6.55 -12.62
CA ARG A 62 2.97 5.99 -12.71
C ARG A 62 2.24 6.20 -11.41
N ILE A 63 1.69 7.39 -11.27
CA ILE A 63 1.10 7.86 -10.02
C ILE A 63 0.02 6.88 -9.51
N ARG A 64 -0.77 6.26 -10.39
CA ARG A 64 -1.78 5.25 -9.98
C ARG A 64 -1.17 4.03 -9.27
N ILE A 65 -0.02 3.53 -9.72
CA ILE A 65 0.66 2.40 -9.07
C ILE A 65 1.12 2.85 -7.68
N HIS A 66 1.82 3.99 -7.61
CA HIS A 66 2.39 4.48 -6.36
C HIS A 66 1.33 4.90 -5.33
N LEU A 67 0.21 5.49 -5.75
CA LEU A 67 -0.92 5.77 -4.87
C LEU A 67 -1.56 4.48 -4.33
N GLY A 68 -1.73 3.46 -5.17
CA GLY A 68 -2.24 2.16 -4.72
C GLY A 68 -1.31 1.53 -3.68
N VAL A 69 -0.01 1.52 -3.96
CA VAL A 69 1.03 1.04 -3.03
C VAL A 69 1.01 1.82 -1.72
N TYR A 70 0.96 3.15 -1.79
CA TYR A 70 0.90 4.01 -0.61
C TYR A 70 -0.32 3.70 0.27
N VAL A 71 -1.51 3.51 -0.33
CA VAL A 71 -2.71 3.12 0.42
C VAL A 71 -2.53 1.76 1.09
N LEU A 72 -1.97 0.77 0.38
CA LEU A 72 -1.68 -0.54 0.96
C LEU A 72 -0.69 -0.44 2.13
N GLN A 73 0.35 0.39 2.01
CA GLN A 73 1.30 0.63 3.10
C GLN A 73 0.61 1.13 4.36
N GLN A 74 -0.26 2.13 4.24
CA GLN A 74 -0.95 2.71 5.39
C GLN A 74 -1.98 1.74 5.98
N MET A 75 -2.75 1.05 5.14
CA MET A 75 -3.81 0.13 5.60
C MET A 75 -3.28 -1.10 6.33
N PHE A 76 -2.11 -1.60 5.94
CA PHE A 76 -1.54 -2.83 6.49
C PHE A 76 -0.28 -2.58 7.34
N ASN A 77 0.06 -1.31 7.60
CA ASN A 77 1.25 -0.89 8.33
C ASN A 77 2.55 -1.56 7.82
N LEU A 78 2.75 -1.54 6.49
CA LEU A 78 3.85 -2.26 5.84
C LEU A 78 5.08 -1.37 5.66
N THR A 79 6.26 -1.95 5.86
CA THR A 79 7.54 -1.32 5.49
C THR A 79 7.72 -1.33 3.97
N ASP A 80 8.62 -0.48 3.46
CA ASP A 80 8.85 -0.34 2.01
C ASP A 80 9.25 -1.67 1.35
N ARG A 81 10.14 -2.46 2.00
CA ARG A 81 10.58 -3.77 1.50
C ARG A 81 9.49 -4.83 1.54
N VAL A 82 8.72 -4.89 2.63
CA VAL A 82 7.60 -5.83 2.73
C VAL A 82 6.54 -5.50 1.69
N THR A 83 6.31 -4.22 1.44
CA THR A 83 5.35 -3.77 0.42
C THR A 83 5.78 -4.17 -0.98
N GLU A 84 7.05 -4.00 -1.34
CA GLU A 84 7.61 -4.48 -2.60
C GLU A 84 7.34 -5.99 -2.78
N GLN A 85 7.68 -6.79 -1.76
CA GLN A 85 7.48 -8.24 -1.80
C GLN A 85 6.00 -8.61 -1.95
N GLN A 86 5.12 -8.00 -1.14
CA GLN A 86 3.69 -8.24 -1.19
C GLN A 86 3.08 -7.84 -2.54
N VAL A 87 3.49 -6.72 -3.13
CA VAL A 87 2.99 -6.31 -4.46
C VAL A 87 3.53 -7.23 -5.55
N ARG A 88 4.72 -7.83 -5.39
CA ARG A 88 5.23 -8.84 -6.33
C ARG A 88 4.49 -10.16 -6.23
N ASP A 89 4.20 -10.64 -5.03
CA ASP A 89 3.70 -12.00 -4.83
C ASP A 89 2.17 -12.09 -4.79
N ASN A 90 1.49 -11.01 -4.38
CA ASN A 90 0.05 -11.02 -4.15
C ASN A 90 -0.74 -10.45 -5.33
N ALA A 91 -1.42 -11.33 -6.08
CA ALA A 91 -2.24 -10.95 -7.23
C ALA A 91 -3.32 -9.90 -6.91
N ALA A 92 -3.92 -9.91 -5.71
CA ALA A 92 -4.91 -8.91 -5.32
C ALA A 92 -4.28 -7.51 -5.13
N PHE A 93 -3.04 -7.45 -4.65
CA PHE A 93 -2.29 -6.20 -4.51
C PHE A 93 -1.91 -5.66 -5.89
N GLN A 94 -1.49 -6.54 -6.82
CA GLN A 94 -1.21 -6.16 -8.20
C GLN A 94 -2.43 -5.54 -8.88
N LEU A 95 -3.59 -6.19 -8.79
CA LEU A 95 -4.84 -5.68 -9.35
C LEU A 95 -5.26 -4.36 -8.71
N PHE A 96 -5.13 -4.24 -7.39
CA PHE A 96 -5.41 -2.99 -6.67
C PHE A 96 -4.55 -1.82 -7.20
N CYS A 97 -3.27 -2.10 -7.45
CA CYS A 97 -2.29 -1.17 -8.01
C CYS A 97 -2.38 -1.01 -9.54
N GLY A 98 -3.39 -1.60 -10.18
CA GLY A 98 -3.72 -1.39 -11.59
C GLY A 98 -3.05 -2.31 -12.60
N TYR A 99 -2.65 -3.50 -12.18
CA TYR A 99 -2.34 -4.59 -13.10
C TYR A 99 -3.52 -4.85 -14.04
N GLY A 100 -3.23 -5.10 -15.32
CA GLY A 100 -4.24 -5.35 -16.37
C GLY A 100 -4.68 -4.12 -17.16
N PHE A 101 -4.65 -2.91 -16.60
CA PHE A 101 -5.07 -1.68 -17.33
C PHE A 101 -4.02 -0.57 -17.39
N ILE A 102 -2.94 -0.65 -16.62
CA ILE A 102 -1.80 0.26 -16.75
C ILE A 102 -0.78 -0.32 -17.73
N LYS A 103 -0.52 0.37 -18.84
CA LYS A 103 0.47 -0.04 -19.86
C LYS A 103 1.85 -0.29 -19.23
N LYS A 104 2.54 -1.40 -19.56
CA LYS A 104 3.86 -1.84 -19.01
C LYS A 104 3.97 -1.90 -17.47
N TRP A 105 2.88 -2.25 -16.78
CA TRP A 105 2.85 -2.33 -15.30
C TRP A 105 4.01 -3.16 -14.75
N HIS A 106 4.57 -2.74 -13.61
CA HIS A 106 5.55 -3.52 -12.83
C HIS A 106 5.41 -3.11 -11.36
N ALA A 107 5.72 -4.04 -10.46
CA ALA A 107 5.83 -3.74 -9.03
C ALA A 107 6.99 -2.73 -8.80
N PRO A 108 6.76 -1.62 -8.08
CA PRO A 108 7.83 -0.69 -7.76
C PRO A 108 8.79 -1.31 -6.73
N ASP A 109 10.08 -1.07 -6.94
CA ASP A 109 11.14 -1.37 -5.98
C ASP A 109 11.01 -0.50 -4.72
N HIS A 110 11.44 -1.00 -3.56
CA HIS A 110 11.34 -0.30 -2.27
C HIS A 110 11.90 1.13 -2.33
N THR A 111 12.99 1.36 -3.07
CA THR A 111 13.59 2.70 -3.24
C THR A 111 12.64 3.68 -3.94
N LYS A 112 11.83 3.19 -4.89
CA LYS A 112 10.82 3.99 -5.59
C LYS A 112 9.58 4.23 -4.74
N ILE A 113 9.25 3.28 -3.87
CA ILE A 113 8.18 3.44 -2.87
C ILE A 113 8.57 4.56 -1.90
N GLU A 114 9.76 4.46 -1.32
CA GLU A 114 10.33 5.47 -0.42
C GLU A 114 10.42 6.83 -1.11
N SER A 115 11.04 6.90 -2.30
CA SER A 115 11.20 8.16 -3.05
C SER A 115 9.86 8.82 -3.37
N PHE A 116 8.81 8.06 -3.66
CA PHE A 116 7.47 8.60 -3.86
C PHE A 116 6.92 9.19 -2.56
N ARG A 117 6.97 8.44 -1.46
CA ARG A 117 6.48 8.86 -0.14
C ARG A 117 7.20 10.12 0.36
N SER A 118 8.53 10.16 0.25
CA SER A 118 9.36 11.28 0.72
C SER A 118 9.11 12.58 -0.06
N ARG A 119 8.55 12.50 -1.27
CA ARG A 119 8.15 13.70 -2.04
C ARG A 119 6.83 14.29 -1.57
N LEU A 120 5.99 13.52 -0.88
CA LEU A 120 4.72 14.00 -0.36
C LEU A 120 4.96 14.72 0.96
N SER A 121 4.62 16.00 1.02
CA SER A 121 4.68 16.78 2.26
C SER A 121 3.76 16.19 3.32
N PRO A 122 4.07 16.37 4.63
CA PRO A 122 3.18 15.93 5.72
C PRO A 122 1.76 16.48 5.58
N GLU A 123 1.61 17.71 5.07
CA GLU A 123 0.31 18.32 4.82
C GLU A 123 -0.47 17.59 3.72
N THR A 124 0.17 17.24 2.60
CA THR A 124 -0.46 16.46 1.52
C THR A 124 -0.83 15.06 1.98
N GLN A 125 0.01 14.39 2.79
CA GLN A 125 -0.33 13.09 3.36
C GLN A 125 -1.56 13.18 4.27
N ARG A 126 -1.65 14.21 5.12
CA ARG A 126 -2.83 14.49 5.95
C ARG A 126 -4.08 14.77 5.10
N ARG A 127 -3.96 15.61 4.07
CA ARG A 127 -5.07 15.90 3.14
C ARG A 127 -5.56 14.64 2.44
N LEU A 128 -4.64 13.77 2.01
CA LEU A 128 -4.97 12.51 1.35
C LEU A 128 -5.72 11.57 2.31
N ALA A 129 -5.27 11.42 3.55
CA ALA A 129 -5.95 10.64 4.58
C ALA A 129 -7.36 11.20 4.86
N ASN A 130 -7.48 12.51 5.09
CA ASN A 130 -8.76 13.17 5.32
C ASN A 130 -9.73 12.98 4.15
N LEU A 131 -9.23 13.10 2.92
CA LEU A 131 -10.02 12.91 1.71
C LEU A 131 -10.61 11.49 1.63
N ILE A 132 -9.80 10.46 1.93
CA ILE A 132 -10.27 9.08 1.97
C ILE A 132 -11.32 8.89 3.07
N THR A 133 -11.09 9.43 4.28
CA THR A 133 -12.02 9.31 5.40
C THR A 133 -13.34 10.04 5.14
N GLN A 134 -13.31 11.27 4.62
CA GLN A 134 -14.51 12.01 4.21
C GLN A 134 -15.30 11.27 3.13
N HIS A 135 -14.60 10.61 2.20
CA HIS A 135 -15.25 9.78 1.19
C HIS A 135 -15.91 8.54 1.82
N ALA A 136 -15.25 7.91 2.80
CA ALA A 136 -15.82 6.80 3.54
C ALA A 136 -17.10 7.20 4.30
N VAL A 137 -17.12 8.39 4.92
CA VAL A 137 -18.32 8.96 5.55
C VAL A 137 -19.44 9.16 4.53
N THR A 138 -19.13 9.72 3.36
CA THR A 138 -20.12 9.92 2.29
C THR A 138 -20.76 8.60 1.82
N LEU A 139 -20.00 7.51 1.88
CA LEU A 139 -20.46 6.16 1.53
C LEU A 139 -21.08 5.40 2.71
N ASN A 140 -21.27 6.05 3.87
CA ASN A 140 -21.74 5.43 5.12
C ASN A 140 -20.85 4.28 5.63
N TYR A 141 -19.55 4.30 5.33
CA TYR A 141 -18.57 3.35 5.89
C TYR A 141 -17.91 3.85 7.18
N ALA A 142 -18.05 5.13 7.50
CA ALA A 142 -17.49 5.73 8.70
C ALA A 142 -18.51 6.72 9.30
N ASN A 143 -18.57 6.79 10.63
CA ASN A 143 -19.40 7.74 11.35
C ASN A 143 -18.53 8.90 11.87
N PRO A 144 -18.72 10.15 11.41
CA PRO A 144 -17.91 11.28 11.88
C PRO A 144 -18.24 11.72 13.31
N THR A 145 -19.39 11.31 13.88
CA THR A 145 -19.78 11.69 15.25
C THR A 145 -19.14 10.82 16.32
N GLU A 146 -18.61 9.67 15.92
CA GLU A 146 -18.01 8.67 16.81
C GLU A 146 -16.55 8.48 16.42
N LEU A 147 -15.64 8.80 17.33
CA LEU A 147 -14.21 8.59 17.15
C LEU A 147 -13.71 7.77 18.32
N ASP A 148 -13.42 6.50 18.05
CA ASP A 148 -12.79 5.61 19.01
C ASP A 148 -11.29 5.54 18.71
N ILE A 149 -10.47 6.00 19.66
CA ILE A 149 -9.02 5.97 19.57
C ILE A 149 -8.52 5.04 20.66
N ASP A 150 -8.20 3.80 20.28
CA ASP A 150 -7.58 2.84 21.19
C ASP A 150 -6.08 3.16 21.33
N SER A 151 -5.77 4.11 22.21
CA SER A 151 -4.41 4.50 22.56
C SER A 151 -3.94 3.74 23.81
N THR A 152 -3.91 2.40 23.78
CA THR A 152 -3.25 1.61 24.83
C THR A 152 -1.73 1.70 24.67
N VAL A 153 -1.14 2.85 25.00
CA VAL A 153 0.31 2.95 25.22
C VAL A 153 0.57 2.47 26.64
N GLN A 154 1.01 1.22 26.78
CA GLN A 154 1.64 0.78 28.02
C GLN A 154 3.10 1.22 27.98
N GLU A 155 3.54 1.92 29.02
CA GLU A 155 4.97 2.13 29.25
C GLU A 155 5.64 0.74 29.29
N ALA A 156 6.65 0.54 28.46
CA ALA A 156 7.43 -0.69 28.53
C ALA A 156 8.06 -0.74 29.94
N ASN A 157 7.77 -1.78 30.71
CA ASN A 157 8.34 -1.99 32.05
C ASN A 157 9.82 -2.40 31.95
N ILE A 158 10.65 -1.50 31.40
CA ILE A 158 12.09 -1.67 31.23
C ILE A 158 12.76 -0.82 32.30
N ALA A 159 13.14 -1.45 33.41
CA ALA A 159 14.00 -0.82 34.42
C ALA A 159 15.44 -0.74 33.89
N TYR A 160 16.08 0.42 34.06
CA TYR A 160 17.50 0.61 33.76
C TYR A 160 18.39 -0.03 34.86
N PRO A 161 19.55 -0.62 34.54
CA PRO A 161 20.13 -0.80 33.21
C PRO A 161 19.61 -2.07 32.53
N ALA A 162 19.25 -1.95 31.25
CA ALA A 162 18.96 -3.09 30.38
C ALA A 162 20.28 -3.79 30.01
N ILE A 163 20.90 -4.48 30.97
CA ILE A 163 22.08 -5.31 30.73
C ILE A 163 21.58 -6.63 30.17
N ALA A 164 21.58 -6.74 28.84
CA ALA A 164 21.68 -8.03 28.19
C ALA A 164 23.13 -8.52 28.40
N ASN A 165 23.35 -9.33 29.44
CA ASN A 165 24.59 -10.09 29.54
C ASN A 165 24.57 -11.13 28.41
N LEU A 166 25.33 -10.86 27.34
CA LEU A 166 25.81 -11.83 26.37
C LEU A 166 27.28 -12.13 26.66
#